data_AF-A0AAT9IUB4-F1
#
_entry.id   AF-A0AAT9IUB4-F1
#
_cell.length_a   1.000
_cell.length_b   1.000
_cell.length_c   1.000
_cell.angle_alpha   90.00
_cell.angle_beta   90.00
_cell.angle_gamma   90.00
#
_symmetry.space_group_name_H-M   'P 1'
#
loop_
_entity.id
_entity.type
_entity.pdbx_description
1 polymer ?
#
loop_
_entity_poly.entity_id
_entity_poly.type
_entity_poly.pdbx_seq_one_letter_code
_entity_poly.pdbx_strand_id
1 'polypeptide(L)'
;MERGLYPKASAFKLDRWVWPHFTPLELACRCGKFCGGEYFHDPDFLDALEAVRVRIGLPLRINSARRRALHNAAVGGAPLSQHRVALAVDIDVAGWGDRARGALRKEALAAGFTGFGYGTNFLHLDRRRLTPPRTRPAQWDYNTGGMTRWMSYP
;
A
#
# COMPACT_ATOMS: atom_id res chain seq x y z
N MET A 1 -9.53 8.97 -14.74
CA MET A 1 -8.65 9.99 -14.12
C MET A 1 -7.22 9.65 -14.50
N GLU A 2 -6.35 10.63 -14.73
CA GLU A 2 -5.00 10.35 -15.22
C GLU A 2 -4.09 9.86 -14.08
N ARG A 3 -3.51 8.68 -14.25
CA ARG A 3 -2.49 8.14 -13.35
C ARG A 3 -1.26 9.04 -13.40
N GLY A 4 -0.73 9.45 -12.25
CA GLY A 4 0.40 10.38 -12.24
C GLY A 4 0.92 10.80 -10.88
N LEU A 5 2.11 11.40 -10.90
CA LEU A 5 2.75 11.97 -9.71
C LEU A 5 2.32 13.42 -9.53
N TYR A 6 1.89 13.76 -8.32
CA TYR A 6 1.57 15.10 -7.88
C TYR A 6 2.63 15.57 -6.88
N PRO A 7 3.21 16.78 -7.06
CA PRO A 7 4.22 17.31 -6.14
C PRO A 7 3.72 17.46 -4.71
N LYS A 8 2.41 17.69 -4.53
CA LYS A 8 1.73 17.77 -3.24
C LYS A 8 0.34 17.13 -3.35
N ALA A 9 -0.11 16.45 -2.30
CA ALA A 9 -1.45 15.88 -2.23
C ALA A 9 -2.55 16.93 -2.41
N SER A 10 -2.32 18.15 -1.92
CA SER A 10 -3.25 19.28 -2.09
C SER A 10 -3.38 19.78 -3.53
N ALA A 11 -2.48 19.38 -4.44
CA ALA A 11 -2.61 19.69 -5.86
C ALA A 11 -3.63 18.80 -6.57
N PHE A 12 -4.06 17.71 -5.93
CA PHE A 12 -5.12 16.85 -6.47
C PHE A 12 -6.48 17.52 -6.27
N LYS A 13 -7.32 17.52 -7.31
CA LYS A 13 -8.68 18.11 -7.24
C LYS A 13 -9.65 17.12 -6.59
N LEU A 14 -10.16 17.46 -5.40
CA LEU A 14 -11.01 16.56 -4.59
C LEU A 14 -12.41 16.33 -5.18
N ASP A 15 -12.88 17.20 -6.08
CA ASP A 15 -14.14 17.02 -6.83
C ASP A 15 -14.15 15.73 -7.68
N ARG A 16 -12.96 15.20 -7.99
CA ARG A 16 -12.78 13.93 -8.72
C ARG A 16 -12.54 12.74 -7.80
N TRP A 17 -12.54 12.92 -6.49
CA TRP A 17 -12.23 11.83 -5.55
C TRP A 17 -13.45 10.95 -5.30
N VAL A 18 -13.33 9.65 -5.57
CA VAL A 18 -14.45 8.69 -5.49
C VAL A 18 -14.22 7.54 -4.50
N TRP A 19 -13.11 7.57 -3.74
CA TRP A 19 -12.77 6.52 -2.76
C TRP A 19 -13.01 7.04 -1.34
N PRO A 20 -14.23 6.90 -0.79
CA PRO A 20 -14.68 7.62 0.40
C PRO A 20 -13.91 7.29 1.69
N HIS A 21 -13.24 6.14 1.73
CA HIS A 21 -12.48 5.72 2.92
C HIS A 21 -11.03 6.17 2.93
N PHE A 22 -10.58 6.84 1.85
CA PHE A 22 -9.21 7.32 1.73
C PHE A 22 -9.17 8.79 1.34
N THR A 23 -8.01 9.39 1.50
CA THR A 23 -7.70 10.76 1.11
C THR A 23 -6.37 10.80 0.37
N PRO A 24 -6.15 11.77 -0.53
CA PRO A 24 -4.83 11.97 -1.13
C PRO A 24 -3.73 12.17 -0.08
N LEU A 25 -4.06 12.82 1.05
CA LEU A 25 -3.09 13.18 2.08
C LEU A 25 -2.55 11.95 2.84
N GLU A 26 -3.39 10.99 3.21
CA GLU A 26 -2.92 9.78 3.91
C GLU A 26 -2.05 8.87 3.02
N LEU A 27 -2.27 8.96 1.70
CA LEU A 27 -1.53 8.24 0.66
C LEU A 27 -0.27 8.99 0.20
N ALA A 28 -0.05 10.19 0.71
CA ALA A 28 1.10 11.02 0.37
C ALA A 28 2.35 10.68 1.19
N CYS A 29 3.48 11.21 0.73
CA CYS A 29 4.75 11.07 1.42
C CYS A 29 4.76 11.81 2.77
N ARG A 30 4.95 11.04 3.84
CA ARG A 30 4.99 11.51 5.24
C ARG A 30 6.39 11.70 5.79
N CYS A 31 7.35 12.12 4.98
CA CYS A 31 8.75 12.20 5.43
C CYS A 31 9.04 13.30 6.48
N GLY A 32 8.03 14.08 6.91
CA GLY A 32 8.16 15.16 7.91
C GLY A 32 9.09 16.31 7.51
N LYS A 33 9.65 16.27 6.30
CA LYS A 33 10.61 17.24 5.73
C LYS A 33 9.97 17.88 4.49
N PHE A 34 10.68 18.81 3.84
CA PHE A 34 10.31 19.69 2.72
C PHE A 34 9.59 19.08 1.47
N CYS A 35 9.10 17.84 1.49
CA CYS A 35 8.44 17.20 0.36
C CYS A 35 7.01 17.69 0.08
N GLY A 36 6.39 18.43 1.00
CA GLY A 36 5.03 18.97 0.80
C GLY A 36 3.92 17.93 0.62
N GLY A 37 4.17 16.65 0.91
CA GLY A 37 3.22 15.55 0.72
C GLY A 37 3.13 15.09 -0.73
N GLU A 38 4.25 14.72 -1.37
CA GLU A 38 4.25 14.12 -2.70
C GLU A 38 3.31 12.90 -2.78
N TYR A 39 2.42 12.87 -3.78
CA TYR A 39 1.35 11.90 -3.93
C TYR A 39 1.40 11.24 -5.30
N PHE A 40 1.14 9.93 -5.39
CA PHE A 40 1.00 9.24 -6.67
C PHE A 40 -0.44 8.76 -6.80
N HIS A 41 -1.13 9.25 -7.82
CA HIS A 41 -2.49 8.87 -8.12
C HIS A 41 -2.51 7.67 -9.05
N ASP A 42 -3.25 6.64 -8.66
CA ASP A 42 -3.46 5.44 -9.46
C ASP A 42 -4.89 4.93 -9.25
N PRO A 43 -5.83 5.25 -10.15
CA PRO A 43 -7.24 4.87 -10.00
C PRO A 43 -7.43 3.37 -9.79
N ASP A 44 -6.74 2.54 -10.58
CA ASP A 44 -6.87 1.09 -10.48
C ASP A 44 -6.41 0.60 -9.09
N PHE A 45 -5.33 1.17 -8.55
CA PHE A 45 -4.86 0.84 -7.20
C PHE A 45 -5.90 1.21 -6.14
N LEU A 46 -6.47 2.41 -6.26
CA LEU A 46 -7.44 2.93 -5.31
C LEU A 46 -8.74 2.14 -5.36
N ASP A 47 -9.20 1.74 -6.54
CA ASP A 47 -10.35 0.84 -6.72
C ASP A 47 -10.14 -0.48 -6.00
N ALA A 48 -8.95 -1.08 -6.16
CA ALA A 48 -8.59 -2.31 -5.46
C ALA A 48 -8.54 -2.11 -3.95
N LEU A 49 -7.92 -1.02 -3.47
CA LEU A 49 -7.80 -0.73 -2.03
C LEU A 49 -9.16 -0.46 -1.37
N GLU A 50 -10.03 0.31 -2.02
CA GLU A 50 -11.40 0.57 -1.61
C GLU A 50 -12.23 -0.71 -1.56
N ALA A 51 -12.09 -1.56 -2.58
CA ALA A 51 -12.79 -2.83 -2.61
C ALA A 51 -12.35 -3.77 -1.47
N VAL A 52 -11.04 -3.78 -1.11
CA VAL A 52 -10.56 -4.48 0.09
C VAL A 52 -11.21 -3.90 1.33
N ARG A 53 -11.14 -2.58 1.52
CA ARG A 53 -11.69 -1.85 2.67
C ARG A 53 -13.17 -2.15 2.90
N VAL A 54 -13.96 -2.18 1.83
CA VAL A 54 -15.39 -2.50 1.86
C VAL A 54 -15.62 -3.96 2.24
N ARG A 55 -14.93 -4.91 1.59
CA ARG A 55 -15.14 -6.35 1.81
C ARG A 55 -14.74 -6.82 3.20
N ILE A 56 -13.66 -6.29 3.78
CA ILE A 56 -13.25 -6.66 5.12
C ILE A 56 -14.06 -5.97 6.22
N GLY A 57 -14.75 -4.86 5.91
CA GLY A 57 -15.53 -4.08 6.88
C GLY A 57 -14.73 -3.30 7.93
N LEU A 58 -13.39 -3.45 8.00
CA LEU A 58 -12.51 -2.79 8.97
C LEU A 58 -11.77 -1.58 8.37
N PRO A 59 -11.52 -0.50 9.15
CA PRO A 59 -10.70 0.64 8.73
C PRO A 59 -9.28 0.22 8.34
N LEU A 60 -8.83 0.62 7.14
CA LEU A 60 -7.44 0.41 6.68
C LEU A 60 -6.58 1.62 7.04
N ARG A 61 -5.97 1.61 8.24
CA ARG A 61 -5.05 2.68 8.64
C ARG A 61 -3.75 2.57 7.86
N ILE A 62 -3.46 3.56 7.03
CA ILE A 62 -2.24 3.59 6.22
C ILE A 62 -1.09 4.15 7.08
N ASN A 63 -0.03 3.37 7.30
CA ASN A 63 1.20 3.81 7.98
C ASN A 63 2.18 4.49 7.02
N SER A 64 2.26 4.00 5.79
CA SER A 64 3.11 4.55 4.75
C SER A 64 2.47 4.31 3.39
N ALA A 65 2.63 5.28 2.49
CA ALA A 65 2.21 5.14 1.11
C ALA A 65 3.31 5.65 0.16
N ARG A 66 3.08 6.67 -0.65
CA ARG A 66 4.13 7.24 -1.51
C ARG A 66 5.36 7.66 -0.67
N ARG A 67 6.58 7.37 -1.14
CA ARG A 67 7.86 7.80 -0.52
C ARG A 67 8.80 8.40 -1.56
N ARG A 68 9.01 9.72 -1.53
CA ARG A 68 10.01 10.37 -2.41
C ARG A 68 11.39 9.71 -2.25
N ALA A 69 12.24 9.84 -3.27
CA ALA A 69 13.55 9.18 -3.31
C ALA A 69 14.38 9.36 -2.03
N LEU A 70 14.49 10.60 -1.51
CA LEU A 70 15.22 10.88 -0.26
C LEU A 70 14.61 10.19 0.96
N HIS A 71 13.28 10.16 1.06
CA HIS A 71 12.61 9.49 2.17
C HIS A 71 12.83 7.98 2.10
N ASN A 72 12.66 7.40 0.90
CA ASN A 72 12.90 5.98 0.68
C ASN A 72 14.33 5.58 1.06
N ALA A 73 15.34 6.37 0.65
CA ALA A 73 16.73 6.14 1.03
C ALA A 73 16.96 6.27 2.55
N ALA A 74 16.38 7.29 3.18
CA ALA A 74 16.54 7.53 4.62
C ALA A 74 16.00 6.39 5.51
N VAL A 75 14.97 5.68 5.04
CA VAL A 75 14.40 4.50 5.74
C VAL A 75 15.02 3.18 5.28
N GLY A 76 16.11 3.21 4.52
CA GLY A 76 16.76 1.99 3.99
C GLY A 76 15.93 1.24 2.94
N GLY A 77 14.98 1.91 2.30
CA GLY A 77 14.12 1.31 1.29
C GLY A 77 14.87 0.93 0.02
N ALA A 78 14.46 -0.18 -0.61
CA ALA A 78 15.06 -0.66 -1.85
C ALA A 78 15.00 0.41 -2.97
N PRO A 79 16.01 0.49 -3.87
CA PRO A 79 16.01 1.46 -4.96
C PRO A 79 14.76 1.38 -5.85
N LEU A 80 14.25 0.18 -6.11
CA LEU A 80 13.04 -0.07 -6.92
C LEU A 80 11.79 -0.33 -6.06
N SER A 81 11.79 0.16 -4.82
CA SER A 81 10.63 0.11 -3.91
C SER A 81 9.37 0.66 -4.58
N GLN A 82 8.25 -0.06 -4.47
CA GLN A 82 6.99 0.37 -5.06
C GLN A 82 6.44 1.64 -4.40
N HIS A 83 6.73 1.89 -3.12
CA HIS A 83 6.47 3.19 -2.50
C HIS A 83 7.20 4.35 -3.20
N ARG A 84 8.34 4.07 -3.85
CA ARG A 84 9.13 5.08 -4.56
C ARG A 84 8.64 5.27 -6.00
N VAL A 85 8.41 4.18 -6.73
CA VAL A 85 8.18 4.23 -8.18
C VAL A 85 6.70 4.28 -8.57
N ALA A 86 5.79 3.97 -7.65
CA ALA A 86 4.36 3.92 -7.87
C ALA A 86 3.58 4.21 -6.57
N LEU A 87 2.32 3.76 -6.51
CA LEU A 87 1.56 3.67 -5.27
C LEU A 87 1.71 2.27 -4.66
N ALA A 88 2.00 2.25 -3.37
CA ALA A 88 2.02 1.08 -2.50
C ALA A 88 1.59 1.54 -1.12
N VAL A 89 1.03 0.65 -0.30
CA VAL A 89 0.59 0.98 1.06
C VAL A 89 1.12 -0.02 2.07
N ASP A 90 1.55 0.48 3.23
CA ASP A 90 1.76 -0.31 4.42
C ASP A 90 0.56 -0.09 5.33
N ILE A 91 -0.27 -1.13 5.52
CA ILE A 91 -1.49 -1.09 6.32
C ILE A 91 -1.15 -1.52 7.73
N ASP A 92 -1.49 -0.69 8.72
CA ASP A 92 -1.38 -1.05 10.14
C ASP A 92 -2.37 -2.14 10.51
N VAL A 93 -1.86 -3.22 11.10
CA VAL A 93 -2.64 -4.32 11.67
C VAL A 93 -2.22 -4.61 13.12
N ALA A 94 -1.58 -3.67 13.79
CA ALA A 94 -1.32 -3.75 15.22
C ALA A 94 -2.65 -4.00 15.97
N GLY A 95 -2.66 -4.99 16.86
CA GLY A 95 -3.86 -5.37 17.61
C GLY A 95 -4.94 -6.13 16.82
N TRP A 96 -4.79 -6.32 15.50
CA TRP A 96 -5.72 -7.17 14.74
C TRP A 96 -5.50 -8.64 15.08
N GLY A 97 -6.60 -9.36 15.32
CA GLY A 97 -6.57 -10.82 15.45
C GLY A 97 -6.26 -11.53 14.14
N ASP A 98 -5.82 -12.78 14.25
CA ASP A 98 -5.34 -13.60 13.14
C ASP A 98 -6.37 -13.72 12.00
N ARG A 99 -7.66 -13.95 12.32
CA ARG A 99 -8.74 -14.00 11.31
C ARG A 99 -8.88 -12.70 10.50
N ALA A 100 -8.72 -11.54 11.13
CA ALA A 100 -8.79 -10.26 10.42
C ALA A 100 -7.58 -10.06 9.50
N ARG A 101 -6.40 -10.51 9.92
CA ARG A 101 -5.17 -10.49 9.12
C ARG A 101 -5.26 -11.45 7.92
N GLY A 102 -5.78 -12.66 8.13
CA GLY A 102 -6.05 -13.64 7.08
C GLY A 102 -7.05 -13.11 6.05
N ALA A 103 -8.16 -12.53 6.51
CA ALA A 103 -9.15 -11.88 5.66
C ALA A 103 -8.56 -10.72 4.84
N LEU A 104 -7.77 -9.83 5.45
CA LEU A 104 -7.10 -8.75 4.73
C LEU A 104 -6.23 -9.27 3.57
N ARG A 105 -5.40 -10.27 3.85
CA ARG A 105 -4.54 -10.88 2.83
C ARG A 105 -5.35 -11.50 1.69
N LYS A 106 -6.40 -12.26 2.04
CA LYS A 106 -7.28 -12.93 1.07
C LYS A 106 -7.99 -11.91 0.17
N GLU A 107 -8.57 -10.87 0.77
CA GLU A 107 -9.31 -9.84 0.03
C GLU A 107 -8.39 -8.98 -0.83
N ALA A 108 -7.16 -8.72 -0.39
CA ALA A 108 -6.16 -8.05 -1.21
C ALA A 108 -5.74 -8.90 -2.42
N LEU A 109 -5.55 -10.21 -2.24
CA LEU A 109 -5.29 -11.10 -3.37
C LEU A 109 -6.46 -11.11 -4.36
N ALA A 110 -7.70 -11.20 -3.87
CA ALA A 110 -8.91 -11.15 -4.69
C ALA A 110 -9.09 -9.80 -5.41
N ALA A 111 -8.60 -8.70 -4.84
CA ALA A 111 -8.60 -7.37 -5.45
C ALA A 111 -7.50 -7.19 -6.53
N GLY A 112 -6.66 -8.19 -6.76
CA GLY A 112 -5.60 -8.12 -7.77
C GLY A 112 -4.36 -7.35 -7.32
N PHE A 113 -4.06 -7.33 -6.02
CA PHE A 113 -2.73 -6.95 -5.53
C PHE A 113 -1.71 -8.03 -5.90
N THR A 114 -0.50 -7.59 -6.23
CA THR A 114 0.56 -8.44 -6.81
C THR A 114 1.89 -8.32 -6.09
N GLY A 115 1.99 -7.49 -5.06
CA GLY A 115 3.12 -7.44 -4.14
C GLY A 115 2.64 -7.45 -2.70
N PHE A 116 3.19 -8.37 -1.91
CA PHE A 116 2.87 -8.57 -0.51
C PHE A 116 4.15 -8.62 0.32
N GLY A 117 4.27 -7.71 1.28
CA GLY A 117 5.35 -7.75 2.27
C GLY A 117 4.78 -7.95 3.66
N TYR A 118 5.30 -8.96 4.37
CA TYR A 118 4.72 -9.40 5.64
C TYR A 118 5.52 -8.84 6.81
N GLY A 119 4.91 -7.89 7.52
CA GLY A 119 5.43 -7.34 8.78
C GLY A 119 4.73 -7.95 10.00
N THR A 120 5.31 -7.75 11.19
CA THR A 120 4.68 -8.20 12.45
C THR A 120 3.36 -7.47 12.71
N ASN A 121 3.34 -6.17 12.45
CA ASN A 121 2.21 -5.27 12.75
C ASN A 121 1.69 -4.53 11.52
N PHE A 122 2.14 -4.90 10.32
CA PHE A 122 1.65 -4.28 9.10
C PHE A 122 1.66 -5.26 7.92
N LEU A 123 0.84 -4.98 6.92
CA LEU A 123 0.89 -5.62 5.62
C LEU A 123 1.24 -4.60 4.55
N HIS A 124 2.31 -4.86 3.81
CA HIS A 124 2.63 -4.10 2.61
C HIS A 124 1.84 -4.65 1.43
N LEU A 125 1.22 -3.76 0.66
CA LEU A 125 0.51 -4.05 -0.57
C LEU A 125 0.96 -3.14 -1.71
N ASP A 126 1.26 -3.74 -2.86
CA ASP A 126 1.47 -3.02 -4.12
C ASP A 126 0.86 -3.75 -5.33
N ARG A 127 0.73 -3.04 -6.45
CA ARG A 127 0.23 -3.57 -7.73
C ARG A 127 1.31 -3.59 -8.81
N ARG A 128 2.54 -3.97 -8.45
CA ARG A 128 3.65 -4.08 -9.41
C ARG A 128 3.27 -4.95 -10.60
N ARG A 129 3.73 -4.55 -11.78
CA ARG A 129 3.47 -5.32 -13.01
C ARG A 129 4.09 -6.71 -12.90
N LEU A 130 3.29 -7.72 -13.22
CA LEU A 130 3.78 -9.08 -13.41
C LEU A 130 4.22 -9.21 -14.86
N THR A 131 5.53 -9.28 -15.08
CA THR A 131 6.14 -9.52 -16.40
C THR A 131 7.08 -10.70 -16.30
N PRO A 132 7.14 -11.58 -17.31
CA PRO A 132 8.08 -12.71 -17.33
C PRO A 132 9.50 -12.28 -16.90
N PRO A 133 10.16 -13.06 -16.03
CA PRO A 133 9.75 -14.37 -15.49
C PRO A 133 8.79 -14.29 -14.29
N ARG A 134 8.41 -13.10 -13.82
CA ARG A 134 7.48 -12.93 -12.68
C ARG A 134 6.03 -13.08 -13.14
N THR A 135 5.48 -14.27 -12.94
CA THR A 135 4.08 -14.60 -13.24
C THR A 135 3.20 -14.73 -11.99
N ARG A 136 3.80 -14.66 -10.80
CA ARG A 136 3.13 -14.80 -9.50
C ARG A 136 3.32 -13.53 -8.67
N PRO A 137 2.40 -13.23 -7.72
CA PRO A 137 2.60 -12.15 -6.79
C PRO A 137 3.95 -12.22 -6.08
N ALA A 138 4.66 -11.10 -6.00
CA ALA A 138 5.89 -10.98 -5.24
C ALA A 138 5.56 -11.02 -3.75
N GLN A 139 6.31 -11.83 -3.00
CA GLN A 139 6.11 -12.02 -1.56
C GLN A 139 7.45 -11.94 -0.85
N TRP A 140 7.53 -11.24 0.27
CA TRP A 140 8.74 -11.13 1.09
C TRP A 140 8.42 -10.87 2.57
N ASP A 141 9.40 -11.16 3.41
CA ASP A 141 9.35 -10.88 4.85
C ASP A 141 10.05 -9.57 5.20
N TYR A 142 9.42 -8.76 6.05
CA TYR A 142 10.11 -7.66 6.73
C TYR A 142 10.82 -8.15 8.00
N ASN A 143 10.27 -9.20 8.63
CA ASN A 143 10.80 -9.83 9.84
C ASN A 143 10.80 -11.35 9.62
N THR A 144 11.79 -12.05 10.15
CA THR A 144 11.90 -13.51 10.02
C THR A 144 10.60 -14.22 10.41
N GLY A 145 10.04 -15.01 9.49
CA GLY A 145 8.85 -15.83 9.74
C GLY A 145 7.50 -15.11 9.63
N GLY A 146 7.48 -13.84 9.19
CA GLY A 146 6.24 -13.10 8.97
C GLY A 146 5.29 -13.85 8.04
N MET A 147 5.75 -14.23 6.86
CA MET A 147 4.99 -14.85 5.80
C MET A 147 4.38 -16.17 6.26
N THR A 148 5.16 -17.02 6.93
CA THR A 148 4.67 -18.28 7.51
C THR A 148 3.50 -18.03 8.45
N ARG A 149 3.62 -17.04 9.34
CA ARG A 149 2.54 -16.65 10.26
C ARG A 149 1.32 -16.13 9.51
N TRP A 150 1.53 -15.26 8.53
CA TRP A 150 0.44 -14.71 7.69
C TRP A 150 -0.26 -15.77 6.84
N MET A 151 0.45 -16.81 6.41
CA MET A 151 -0.10 -17.94 5.66
C MET A 151 -0.88 -18.91 6.55
N SER A 152 -0.61 -18.95 7.85
CA SER A 152 -1.37 -19.75 8.82
C SER A 152 -2.68 -19.12 9.29
N TYR A 153 -2.90 -17.82 9.01
CA TYR A 153 -4.13 -17.17 9.41
C TYR A 153 -5.32 -17.67 8.58
N PRO A 154 -6.47 -17.94 9.23
CA PRO A 154 -7.65 -18.49 8.58
C PRO A 154 -8.37 -17.47 7.68
#